data_AF-A0A315XHU5-F1
#
_entry.id   AF-A0A315XHU5-F1
#
_cell.length_a   1.000
_cell.length_b   1.000
_cell.length_c   1.000
_cell.angle_alpha   90.00
_cell.angle_beta   90.00
_cell.angle_gamma   90.00
#
_symmetry.space_group_name_H-M   'P 1'
#
loop_
_entity.id
_entity.type
_entity.pdbx_description
1 polymer ?
#
loop_
_entity_poly.entity_id
_entity_poly.type
_entity_poly.pdbx_seq_one_letter_code
_entity_poly.pdbx_strand_id
1 'polypeptide(L)' 'MVGEICEYCGNKFDKRGLGRHRASCCRRKQKEEEASENYDVKAAHNAKIRDIFEKVKTLEHMLEDLSSQLVEMIKEVE' A
#
# COMPACT_ATOMS: atom_id res chain seq x y z
N MET A 1 10.90 28.52 -34.54
CA MET A 1 11.46 27.18 -34.23
C MET A 1 10.33 26.26 -33.78
N VAL A 2 10.06 25.19 -34.51
CA VAL A 2 9.10 24.16 -34.09
C VAL A 2 9.79 23.32 -33.01
N GLY A 3 9.44 23.55 -31.74
CA GLY A 3 9.91 22.71 -30.64
C GLY A 3 9.15 21.38 -30.61
N GLU A 4 9.82 20.32 -30.19
CA GLU A 4 9.26 18.97 -30.02
C GLU A 4 8.80 18.78 -28.57
N ILE A 5 7.73 18.01 -28.38
CA ILE A 5 7.14 17.75 -27.06
C ILE A 5 7.68 16.43 -26.51
N CYS A 6 8.10 16.42 -25.25
CA CYS A 6 8.47 15.19 -24.57
C CYS A 6 7.23 14.36 -24.23
N GLU A 7 7.21 13.09 -24.65
CA GLU A 7 6.13 12.14 -24.41
C GLU A 7 5.94 11.78 -22.92
N TYR A 8 6.95 11.99 -22.09
CA TYR A 8 6.93 11.62 -20.67
C TYR A 8 6.43 12.74 -19.76
N CYS A 9 6.71 14.01 -20.09
CA CYS A 9 6.34 15.15 -19.24
C CYS A 9 5.51 16.23 -19.93
N GLY A 10 5.28 16.14 -21.25
CA GLY A 10 4.49 17.12 -22.00
C GLY A 10 5.18 18.47 -22.22
N ASN A 11 6.39 18.67 -21.71
CA ASN A 11 7.13 19.91 -21.91
C ASN A 11 7.71 20.01 -23.33
N LYS A 12 7.76 21.23 -23.85
CA LYS A 12 8.28 21.54 -25.18
C LYS A 12 9.77 21.89 -25.11
N PHE A 13 10.57 21.23 -25.94
CA PHE A 13 12.01 21.43 -26.05
C PHE A 13 12.41 21.75 -27.49
N ASP A 14 13.58 22.32 -27.68
CA ASP A 14 14.22 22.34 -29.00
C ASP A 14 14.76 20.92 -29.33
N LYS A 15 15.08 20.65 -30.61
CA LYS A 15 15.53 19.31 -31.05
C LYS A 15 16.72 18.78 -30.23
N ARG A 16 17.66 19.66 -29.87
CA ARG A 16 18.86 19.29 -29.10
C ARG A 16 18.56 19.10 -27.60
N GLY A 17 17.65 19.89 -27.05
CA GLY A 17 17.19 19.78 -25.66
C GLY A 17 16.36 18.52 -25.45
N LEU A 18 15.51 18.15 -26.40
CA LEU A 18 14.69 16.93 -26.30
C LEU A 18 15.58 15.69 -26.18
N GLY A 19 16.60 15.55 -27.04
CA GLY A 19 17.49 14.39 -27.01
C GLY A 19 18.16 14.17 -25.64
N ARG A 20 18.61 15.26 -24.97
CA ARG A 20 19.18 15.19 -23.61
C ARG A 20 18.13 14.95 -22.54
N HIS A 21 16.96 15.58 -22.68
CA HIS A 21 15.88 15.48 -21.72
C HIS A 21 15.24 14.08 -21.69
N ARG A 22 15.00 13.48 -22.86
CA ARG A 22 14.22 12.25 -23.05
C ARG A 22 14.71 11.10 -22.18
N ALA A 23 16.03 10.84 -22.16
CA ALA A 23 16.61 9.75 -21.36
C ALA A 23 16.50 9.97 -19.84
N SER A 24 16.56 11.23 -19.39
CA SER A 24 16.36 11.56 -17.97
C SER A 24 14.88 11.46 -17.60
N CYS A 25 13.99 11.97 -18.45
CA CYS A 25 12.56 11.99 -18.19
C CYS A 25 11.94 10.58 -18.23
N CYS A 26 12.40 9.72 -19.14
CA CYS A 26 12.00 8.31 -19.20
C CYS A 26 12.32 7.58 -17.88
N ARG A 27 13.58 7.70 -17.40
CA ARG A 27 14.00 7.09 -16.13
C ARG A 27 13.24 7.63 -14.92
N ARG A 28 12.90 8.92 -14.91
CA ARG A 28 12.04 9.51 -13.87
C ARG A 28 10.66 8.88 -13.90
N LYS A 29 10.06 8.74 -15.08
CA LYS A 29 8.72 8.14 -15.23
C LYS A 29 8.67 6.68 -14.80
N GLN A 30 9.65 5.88 -15.19
CA GLN A 30 9.77 4.48 -14.74
C GLN A 30 9.82 4.38 -13.21
N LYS A 31 10.59 5.24 -12.54
CA LYS A 31 10.64 5.27 -11.07
C LYS A 31 9.32 5.70 -10.43
N GLU A 32 8.58 6.62 -11.06
CA GLU A 32 7.24 7.02 -10.59
C GLU A 32 6.24 5.86 -10.71
N GLU A 33 6.30 5.10 -11.81
CA GLU A 33 5.49 3.89 -12.02
C GLU A 33 5.85 2.79 -11.02
N GLU A 34 7.13 2.45 -10.86
CA GLU A 34 7.62 1.51 -9.85
C GLU A 34 7.23 1.92 -8.43
N ALA A 35 7.27 3.21 -8.11
CA ALA A 35 6.83 3.72 -6.83
C ALA A 35 5.32 3.49 -6.65
N SER A 36 4.51 3.80 -7.66
CA SER A 36 3.06 3.60 -7.65
C SER A 36 2.69 2.14 -7.41
N GLU A 37 3.33 1.21 -8.12
CA GLU A 37 3.10 -0.23 -7.94
C GLU A 37 3.47 -0.67 -6.51
N ASN A 38 4.57 -0.15 -5.96
CA ASN A 38 4.96 -0.42 -4.58
C ASN A 38 3.99 0.18 -3.56
N TYR A 39 3.36 1.32 -3.83
CA TYR A 39 2.32 1.90 -2.98
C TYR A 39 1.09 0.98 -2.94
N ASP A 40 0.65 0.45 -4.08
CA ASP A 40 -0.50 -0.47 -4.15
C ASP A 40 -0.23 -1.76 -3.38
N VAL A 41 0.98 -2.33 -3.52
CA VAL A 41 1.42 -3.50 -2.76
C VAL A 41 1.42 -3.21 -1.26
N LYS A 42 1.98 -2.07 -0.83
CA LYS A 42 1.98 -1.66 0.58
C LYS A 42 0.57 -1.46 1.13
N ALA A 43 -0.33 -0.86 0.34
CA ALA A 43 -1.73 -0.69 0.74
C ALA A 43 -2.43 -2.04 0.95
N ALA A 44 -2.21 -3.00 0.05
CA ALA A 44 -2.73 -4.36 0.18
C ALA A 44 -2.16 -5.10 1.40
N HIS A 45 -0.85 -4.97 1.67
CA HIS A 45 -0.24 -5.50 2.89
C HIS A 45 -0.84 -4.89 4.15
N ASN A 46 -1.03 -3.56 4.19
CA ASN A 46 -1.63 -2.88 5.32
C ASN A 46 -3.11 -3.26 5.54
N ALA A 47 -3.84 -3.60 4.48
CA ALA A 47 -5.20 -4.14 4.60
C ALA A 47 -5.18 -5.53 5.26
N LYS A 48 -4.27 -6.41 4.85
CA LYS A 48 -4.09 -7.74 5.47
C LYS A 48 -3.70 -7.64 6.94
N ILE A 49 -2.83 -6.70 7.30
CA ILE A 49 -2.44 -6.47 8.70
C ILE A 49 -3.66 -6.05 9.53
N ARG A 50 -4.51 -5.16 9.02
CA ARG A 50 -5.75 -4.74 9.70
C ARG A 50 -6.71 -5.91 9.93
N ASP A 51 -6.93 -6.75 8.92
CA ASP A 51 -7.74 -7.96 9.04
C ASP A 51 -7.20 -8.92 10.12
N ILE A 52 -5.88 -9.08 10.22
CA ILE A 52 -5.26 -9.87 11.28
C ILE A 52 -5.55 -9.26 12.66
N PHE A 53 -5.41 -7.95 12.83
CA PHE A 53 -5.71 -7.30 14.11
C PHE A 53 -7.18 -7.46 14.52
N GLU A 54 -8.12 -7.36 13.57
CA GLU A 54 -9.54 -7.60 13.85
C GLU A 54 -9.79 -9.03 14.31
N LYS A 55 -9.18 -10.02 13.64
CA LYS A 55 -9.27 -11.44 14.05
C LYS A 55 -8.70 -11.69 15.43
N VAL A 56 -7.56 -11.09 15.77
CA VAL A 56 -6.97 -11.18 17.12
C VAL A 56 -7.94 -10.61 18.16
N LYS A 57 -8.52 -9.44 17.87
CA LYS A 57 -9.51 -8.84 18.76
C LYS A 57 -10.71 -9.76 18.98
N THR A 58 -11.24 -10.39 17.92
CA THR A 58 -12.34 -11.37 18.06
C THR A 58 -11.93 -12.54 18.96
N LEU A 59 -10.73 -13.08 18.80
CA LEU A 59 -10.23 -14.17 19.64
C LEU A 59 -10.09 -13.76 21.11
N GLU A 60 -9.64 -12.53 21.38
CA GLU A 60 -9.57 -12.01 22.75
C GLU A 60 -10.96 -12.00 23.42
N HIS A 61 -12.00 -11.52 22.74
CA HIS A 61 -13.36 -11.52 23.28
C HIS A 61 -13.87 -12.95 23.53
N MET A 62 -13.62 -13.87 22.61
CA MET A 62 -14.01 -15.28 22.79
C MET A 62 -13.31 -15.94 23.99
N LEU A 63 -12.05 -15.58 24.25
CA LEU A 63 -11.32 -16.08 25.42
C LEU A 63 -11.89 -15.52 26.72
N GLU A 64 -12.29 -14.24 26.74
CA GLU A 64 -12.96 -13.62 27.88
C GLU A 64 -14.30 -14.32 28.16
N ASP A 65 -15.11 -14.54 27.14
CA ASP A 65 -16.40 -15.24 27.28
C ASP A 65 -16.23 -16.67 27.82
N LEU A 66 -15.27 -17.43 27.29
CA LEU A 66 -14.96 -18.78 27.76
C LEU A 66 -14.46 -18.78 29.21
N SER A 67 -13.65 -17.80 29.58
CA SER A 67 -13.17 -17.63 30.97
C SER A 67 -14.34 -17.39 31.93
N SER A 68 -15.27 -16.51 31.55
CA SER A 68 -16.49 -16.26 32.33
C SER A 68 -17.36 -17.51 32.48
N GLN A 69 -17.58 -18.26 31.40
CA GLN A 69 -18.34 -19.52 31.44
C GLN A 69 -17.70 -20.56 32.37
N LEU A 70 -16.37 -20.69 32.33
CA LEU A 70 -15.65 -21.60 33.24
C LEU A 70 -15.83 -21.22 34.71
N VAL A 71 -15.77 -19.92 35.04
CA VAL A 71 -15.99 -19.43 36.41
C VAL A 71 -17.41 -19.74 36.88
N GLU A 72 -18.41 -19.56 36.03
CA GLU A 72 -19.81 -19.91 36.35
C GLU A 72 -19.97 -21.41 36.59
N MET A 73 -19.43 -22.25 35.71
CA MET A 73 -19.48 -23.70 35.87
C MET A 73 -18.83 -24.19 37.16
N ILE A 74 -17.70 -23.60 37.58
CA ILE A 74 -17.05 -23.97 38.85
C ILE A 74 -17.97 -23.67 40.04
N LYS A 75 -18.65 -22.51 40.04
CA LYS A 75 -19.59 -22.13 41.11
C LYS A 75 -20.82 -23.04 41.20
N GLU A 76 -21.22 -23.67 40.10
CA GLU A 76 -22.35 -24.62 40.09
C GLU A 76 -21.97 -26.01 40.64
N VAL A 77 -20.67 -26.32 40.69
CA VAL A 77 -20.16 -27.60 41.16
C VAL A 77 -19.74 -27.56 42.64
N GLU A 78 -19.38 -26.39 43.16
CA GLU A 78 -19.10 -26.14 44.60
C GLU A 78 -20.38 -26.03 45.46
#